data_AF-A0A957A624-F1
#
_entry.id   AF-A0A957A624-F1
#
_cell.length_a   1.000
_cell.length_b   1.000
_cell.length_c   1.000
_cell.angle_alpha   90.00
_cell.angle_beta   90.00
_cell.angle_gamma   90.00
#
_symmetry.space_group_name_H-M   'P 1'
#
loop_
_entity.id
_entity.type
_entity.pdbx_description
1 polymer ?
#
loop_
_entity_poly.entity_id
_entity_poly.type
_entity_poly.pdbx_seq_one_letter_code
_entity_poly.pdbx_strand_id
1 'polypeptide(L)' 'MTTNQTVLQLSTPDEYRGRVMGIYMLNQGLLPLGSLFGGVMSDVFSAPIALATMGGMVSLLALFFFLRARNIRELSLT' A
#
# COMPACT_ATOMS: atom_id res chain seq x y z
N MET A 1 3.62 -10.79 -4.34
CA MET A 1 3.17 -9.99 -5.51
C MET A 1 2.23 -10.81 -6.41
N THR A 2 2.53 -12.06 -6.72
CA THR A 2 1.73 -12.91 -7.64
C THR A 2 0.31 -13.20 -7.14
N THR A 3 0.13 -13.52 -5.85
CA THR A 3 -1.21 -13.85 -5.30
C THR A 3 -2.22 -12.71 -5.41
N ASN A 4 -1.82 -11.47 -5.11
CA ASN A 4 -2.71 -10.30 -5.22
C ASN A 4 -3.13 -10.04 -6.67
N GLN A 5 -2.21 -10.23 -7.61
CA GLN A 5 -2.48 -10.05 -9.04
C GLN A 5 -3.47 -11.12 -9.55
N THR A 6 -3.31 -12.38 -9.13
CA THR A 6 -4.23 -13.45 -9.50
C THR A 6 -5.63 -13.21 -8.95
N VAL A 7 -5.75 -12.75 -7.69
CA VAL A 7 -7.06 -12.40 -7.08
C VAL A 7 -7.74 -11.26 -7.83
N LEU A 8 -6.99 -10.20 -8.19
CA LEU A 8 -7.49 -9.09 -8.99
C LEU A 8 -7.96 -9.55 -10.39
N GLN A 9 -7.20 -10.43 -11.03
CA GLN A 9 -7.54 -10.96 -12.35
C GLN A 9 -8.75 -11.88 -12.35
N LEU A 10 -8.98 -12.64 -11.27
CA LEU A 10 -10.14 -13.51 -11.10
C LEU A 10 -11.40 -12.71 -10.69
N SER A 11 -11.23 -11.59 -9.98
CA SER A 11 -12.35 -10.76 -9.50
C SER A 11 -12.79 -9.68 -10.48
N THR A 12 -12.08 -9.50 -11.61
CA THR A 12 -12.36 -8.45 -12.59
C THR A 12 -12.88 -9.04 -13.90
N PRO A 13 -14.04 -8.59 -14.44
CA PRO A 13 -14.53 -8.98 -15.76
C PRO A 13 -13.53 -8.61 -16.88
N ASP A 14 -13.42 -9.44 -17.92
CA ASP A 14 -12.41 -9.29 -18.99
C ASP A 14 -12.43 -7.91 -19.69
N GLU A 15 -13.61 -7.28 -19.78
CA GLU A 15 -13.82 -5.94 -20.34
C GLU A 15 -13.11 -4.82 -19.56
N TYR A 16 -12.89 -5.01 -18.24
CA TYR A 16 -12.30 -4.01 -17.35
C TYR A 16 -10.90 -4.37 -16.88
N ARG A 17 -10.38 -5.55 -17.24
CA ARG A 17 -9.05 -6.03 -16.81
C ARG A 17 -7.94 -5.02 -17.10
N GLY A 18 -7.95 -4.39 -18.28
CA GLY A 18 -6.96 -3.39 -18.66
C GLY A 18 -7.00 -2.14 -17.77
N ARG A 19 -8.20 -1.68 -17.38
CA ARG A 19 -8.37 -0.49 -16.51
C ARG A 19 -8.00 -0.80 -15.06
N VAL A 20 -8.41 -1.96 -14.56
CA VAL A 20 -8.10 -2.40 -13.19
C VAL A 20 -6.60 -2.69 -13.05
N MET A 21 -5.97 -3.34 -14.02
CA MET A 21 -4.52 -3.51 -14.00
C MET A 21 -3.76 -2.21 -14.22
N GLY A 22 -4.31 -1.25 -14.97
CA GLY A 22 -3.77 0.11 -15.04
C GLY A 22 -3.72 0.79 -13.67
N ILE A 23 -4.80 0.70 -12.88
CA ILE A 23 -4.82 1.22 -11.51
C ILE A 23 -3.83 0.46 -10.61
N TYR A 24 -3.73 -0.86 -10.75
CA TYR A 24 -2.71 -1.64 -10.04
C TYR A 24 -1.28 -1.20 -10.42
N MET A 25 -1.03 -0.87 -11.69
CA MET A 25 0.27 -0.35 -12.14
C MET A 25 0.55 1.05 -11.59
N LEU A 26 -0.46 1.89 -11.37
CA LEU A 26 -0.27 3.19 -10.69
C LEU A 26 0.30 3.02 -9.28
N ASN A 27 -0.10 1.97 -8.55
CA ASN A 27 0.50 1.67 -7.25
C ASN A 27 2.01 1.41 -7.36
N GLN A 28 2.48 0.77 -8.43
CA GLN A 28 3.92 0.65 -8.70
C GLN A 28 4.53 1.96 -9.20
N GLY A 29 3.80 2.75 -9.99
CA GLY A 29 4.24 4.07 -10.45
C GLY A 29 4.44 5.09 -9.32
N LEU A 30 3.82 4.89 -8.15
CA LEU A 30 3.98 5.73 -6.96
C LEU A 30 5.23 5.39 -6.13
N LEU A 31 5.87 4.24 -6.36
CA LEU A 31 7.14 3.87 -5.71
C LEU A 31 8.23 4.95 -5.84
N PRO A 32 8.57 5.47 -7.05
CA PRO A 32 9.58 6.51 -7.19
C PRO A 32 9.20 7.80 -6.44
N LEU A 33 7.91 8.12 -6.33
CA LEU A 33 7.43 9.27 -5.57
C LEU A 33 7.76 9.11 -4.09
N GLY A 34 7.49 7.93 -3.51
CA GLY A 34 7.85 7.61 -2.13
C GLY A 34 9.36 7.68 -1.89
N SER A 35 10.16 7.18 -2.83
CA SER A 35 11.62 7.27 -2.72
C SER A 35 12.14 8.71 -2.82
N LEU A 36 11.49 9.57 -3.62
CA LEU A 36 11.84 10.98 -3.71
C LEU A 36 11.58 11.70 -2.38
N PHE A 37 10.40 11.48 -1.78
CA PHE A 37 10.07 12.04 -0.46
C PHE A 37 11.02 11.54 0.62
N GLY A 38 11.33 10.24 0.64
CA GLY A 38 12.30 9.65 1.57
C GLY A 38 13.71 10.21 1.38
N GLY A 39 14.15 10.40 0.13
CA GLY A 39 15.44 10.99 -0.21
C GLY A 39 15.56 12.44 0.26
N VAL A 40 14.58 13.29 -0.05
CA VAL A 40 14.54 14.69 0.40
C VAL A 40 14.53 14.80 1.93
N MET A 41 13.73 13.96 2.61
CA MET A 41 13.73 13.92 4.08
C MET A 41 15.09 13.48 4.64
N SER A 42 15.78 12.53 3.98
CA SER A 42 17.09 12.06 4.41
C SER A 42 18.18 13.12 4.26
N ASP A 43 18.07 14.00 3.25
CA ASP A 43 19.03 15.06 2.98
C ASP A 43 18.86 16.22 3.98
N VAL A 44 17.62 16.57 4.33
CA VAL A 44 17.32 17.67 5.27
C VAL A 44 17.50 17.26 6.73
N PHE A 45 17.07 16.06 7.11
CA PHE A 45 16.97 15.63 8.53
C PHE A 45 17.91 14.48 8.90
N SER A 46 18.75 13.98 7.98
CA SER A 46 19.57 12.76 8.11
C SER A 46 18.80 11.45 7.91
N ALA A 47 19.50 10.43 7.38
CA ALA A 47 18.96 9.13 7.03
C ALA A 47 18.20 8.38 8.16
N PRO A 48 18.66 8.37 9.43
CA PRO A 48 17.96 7.66 10.50
C PRO A 48 16.57 8.25 10.81
N ILE A 49 16.46 9.58 10.75
CA ILE A 49 15.22 10.29 11.06
C ILE A 49 14.20 10.08 9.94
N ALA A 50 14.63 10.12 8.68
CA ALA A 50 13.76 9.83 7.53
C ALA A 50 13.19 8.41 7.55
N LEU A 51 14.01 7.42 7.91
CA LEU A 51 13.54 6.03 8.06
C LEU A 51 12.57 5.88 9.24
N ALA A 52 12.87 6.51 10.38
CA ALA A 52 12.01 6.47 11.56
C ALA A 52 10.64 7.12 11.29
N THR A 53 10.58 8.23 10.56
CA THR A 53 9.31 8.91 10.23
C THR A 53 8.48 8.11 9.24
N MET A 54 9.08 7.63 8.14
CA MET A 54 8.36 6.84 7.14
C MET A 54 7.91 5.48 7.71
N GLY A 55 8.80 4.78 8.41
CA GLY A 55 8.49 3.50 9.07
C GLY A 55 7.48 3.66 10.20
N GLY A 56 7.59 4.73 10.99
CA GLY A 56 6.63 5.08 12.04
C GLY A 56 5.24 5.36 11.47
N MET A 57 5.15 6.12 10.37
CA MET A 57 3.88 6.40 9.70
C MET A 57 3.21 5.13 9.18
N VAL A 58 3.96 4.23 8.53
CA VAL A 58 3.43 2.93 8.06
C VAL A 58 3.00 2.06 9.24
N SER A 59 3.77 2.03 10.33
CA SER A 59 3.43 1.25 11.53
C SER A 59 2.17 1.77 12.22
N LEU A 60 1.98 3.09 12.29
CA LEU A 60 0.76 3.71 12.81
C LEU A 60 -0.45 3.40 11.95
N LEU A 61 -0.33 3.47 10.62
CA LEU A 61 -1.39 3.07 9.71
C LEU A 61 -1.72 1.59 9.86
N ALA A 62 -0.71 0.72 9.93
CA ALA A 62 -0.88 -0.71 10.14
C ALA A 62 -1.59 -0.98 11.48
N LEU A 63 -1.20 -0.29 12.56
CA LEU A 63 -1.86 -0.41 13.87
C LEU A 63 -3.30 0.08 13.81
N PHE A 64 -3.57 1.21 13.15
CA PHE A 64 -4.91 1.75 12.95
C PHE A 64 -5.79 0.76 12.18
N PHE A 65 -5.30 0.23 11.06
CA PHE A 65 -5.98 -0.79 10.29
C PHE A 65 -6.15 -2.08 11.09
N PHE A 66 -5.19 -2.51 11.90
CA PHE A 66 -5.30 -3.71 12.73
C PHE A 66 -6.39 -3.56 13.79
N LEU A 67 -6.44 -2.41 14.47
CA LEU A 67 -7.48 -2.09 15.45
C LEU A 67 -8.86 -1.99 14.81
N ARG A 68 -8.97 -1.39 13.61
CA ARG A 68 -10.23 -1.30 12.85
C ARG A 68 -10.64 -2.63 12.22
N ALA A 69 -9.67 -3.44 11.79
CA ALA A 69 -9.87 -4.73 11.14
C ALA A 69 -10.35 -5.81 12.11
N ARG A 70 -10.13 -5.62 13.42
CA ARG A 70 -10.79 -6.44 14.44
C ARG A 70 -12.32 -6.41 14.30
N ASN A 71 -12.92 -5.32 13.82
CA ASN A 71 -14.37 -5.22 13.57
C ASN A 71 -14.86 -5.88 12.27
N ILE A 72 -14.01 -6.08 11.25
CA ILE A 72 -14.43 -6.78 10.00
C ILE A 72 -14.29 -8.30 10.11
N ARG A 73 -13.68 -8.80 11.19
CA ARG A 73 -13.62 -10.24 11.48
C ARG A 73 -14.97 -10.88 11.80
N GLU A 74 -16.00 -10.09 12.11
CA GLU A 74 -17.35 -10.60 12.38
C GLU A 74 -18.23 -10.75 11.12
N LEU A 75 -17.85 -10.14 9.99
CA LEU A 75 -18.66 -10.13 8.76
C LEU A 75 -18.31 -11.25 7.76
N SER A 76 -17.40 -12.17 8.10
CA SER A 76 -17.05 -13.31 7.24
C SER A 76 -17.61 -14.65 7.75
N LEU A 77 -18.45 -14.64 8.79
CA LEU A 77 -19.06 -15.85 9.38
C LEU A 77 -20.60 -15.87 9.28
N THR A 78 -21.19 -15.28 8.23
CA THR A 78 -22.62 -15.45 7.90
C THR A 78 -22.76 -15.58 6.39
#